data_AF-A0A844CGB7-F1
#
_entry.id   AF-A0A844CGB7-F1
#
_cell.length_a   1.000
_cell.length_b   1.000
_cell.length_c   1.000
_cell.angle_alpha   90.00
_cell.angle_beta   90.00
_cell.angle_gamma   90.00
#
_symmetry.space_group_name_H-M   'P 1'
#
loop_
_entity.id
_entity.type
_entity.pdbx_description
1 polymer ?
#
loop_
_entity_poly.entity_id
_entity_poly.type
_entity_poly.pdbx_seq_one_letter_code
_entity_poly.pdbx_strand_id
1 'polypeptide(L)'
;MSKLKTMVAGILCVSCMSALAHSLPDKIVIINNKKPVMAINVPAGAKIDVEADRQKNNMSDTVMNFEGKAKVTMTLSTGESISIQANEVNILSGDAGKKLSDTYMK
;
A
#
# COMPACT_ATOMS: atom_id res chain seq x y z
N MET A 1 21.63 -1.51 56.99
CA MET A 1 20.52 -1.95 56.12
C MET A 1 19.37 -0.98 56.27
N SER A 2 19.07 -0.16 55.26
CA SER A 2 17.69 0.18 54.88
C SER A 2 17.69 0.90 53.53
N LYS A 3 16.74 0.53 52.69
CA LYS A 3 16.61 0.86 51.27
C LYS A 3 15.52 1.92 51.10
N LEU A 4 15.84 3.09 50.55
CA LEU A 4 14.86 4.02 49.96
C LEU A 4 15.60 4.76 48.82
N LYS A 5 15.58 4.29 47.57
CA LYS A 5 14.49 4.37 46.57
C LYS A 5 13.84 5.76 46.51
N THR A 6 14.58 6.74 45.99
CA THR A 6 13.96 7.95 45.44
C THR A 6 13.79 7.77 43.93
N MET A 7 12.52 7.83 43.57
CA MET A 7 11.90 7.46 42.30
C MET A 7 12.36 8.41 41.19
N VAL A 8 12.95 7.86 40.14
CA VAL A 8 13.29 8.58 38.91
C VAL A 8 11.99 9.08 38.30
N ALA A 9 11.83 10.40 38.22
CA ALA A 9 10.76 11.08 37.52
C ALA A 9 10.91 10.87 36.00
N GLY A 10 10.57 9.67 35.53
CA GLY A 10 10.46 9.33 34.12
C GLY A 10 9.06 9.65 33.61
N ILE A 11 8.73 10.93 33.45
CA ILE A 11 7.58 11.35 32.64
C ILE A 11 8.14 11.90 31.34
N LEU A 12 8.44 10.98 30.43
CA LEU A 12 8.62 11.29 29.02
C LEU A 12 7.52 10.54 28.24
N CYS A 13 6.27 10.85 28.54
CA CYS A 13 5.15 10.46 27.69
C CYS A 13 5.15 11.36 26.46
N VAL A 14 6.09 11.11 25.55
CA VAL A 14 5.97 11.58 24.16
C VAL A 14 4.87 10.71 23.55
N SER A 15 3.62 11.14 23.69
CA SER A 15 2.50 10.57 22.96
C SER A 15 2.67 10.94 21.49
N CYS A 16 3.49 10.16 20.77
CA CYS A 16 3.46 10.06 19.33
C CYS A 16 2.14 9.39 18.94
N MET A 17 1.04 10.15 18.98
CA MET A 17 -0.12 9.82 18.17
C MET A 17 0.29 10.06 16.72
N SER A 18 0.96 9.06 16.14
CA SER A 18 1.19 8.98 14.71
C SER A 18 -0.19 8.97 14.06
N ALA A 19 -0.56 10.09 13.44
CA ALA A 19 -1.65 10.15 12.48
C ALA A 19 -1.24 9.27 11.29
N LEU A 20 -1.43 7.96 11.43
CA LEU A 20 -1.21 6.99 10.38
C LEU A 20 -2.41 7.07 9.45
N ALA A 21 -2.48 8.14 8.66
CA ALA A 21 -3.31 8.19 7.48
C ALA A 21 -2.69 7.27 6.41
N HIS A 22 -2.63 5.97 6.70
CA HIS A 22 -2.36 4.96 5.67
C HIS A 22 -3.60 4.95 4.77
N SER A 23 -3.55 5.72 3.69
CA SER A 23 -4.55 5.67 2.64
C SER A 23 -4.61 4.24 2.10
N LEU A 24 -5.80 3.64 2.16
CA LEU A 24 -6.06 2.32 1.64
C LEU A 24 -5.76 2.31 0.12
N PRO A 25 -5.33 1.16 -0.43
CA PRO A 25 -5.18 0.99 -1.87
C PRO A 25 -6.51 1.22 -2.60
N ASP A 26 -6.49 2.08 -3.61
CA ASP A 26 -7.68 2.41 -4.42
C ASP A 26 -7.60 1.79 -5.81
N LYS A 27 -6.39 1.57 -6.35
CA LYS A 27 -6.21 1.08 -7.72
C LYS A 27 -4.94 0.25 -7.88
N ILE A 28 -5.05 -0.85 -8.61
CA ILE A 28 -3.93 -1.68 -9.05
C ILE A 28 -3.73 -1.43 -10.55
N VAL A 29 -2.52 -1.04 -10.94
CA VAL A 29 -2.14 -0.81 -12.34
C VAL A 29 -1.09 -1.82 -12.74
N ILE A 30 -1.39 -2.58 -13.79
CA ILE A 30 -0.48 -3.55 -14.38
C ILE A 30 0.38 -2.85 -15.41
N ILE A 31 1.70 -2.97 -15.27
CA ILE A 31 2.68 -2.38 -16.18
C ILE A 31 3.35 -3.50 -16.98
N ASN A 32 3.36 -3.34 -18.31
CA ASN A 32 4.12 -4.19 -19.21
C ASN A 32 4.97 -3.32 -20.13
N ASN A 33 6.26 -3.65 -20.27
CA ASN A 33 7.23 -2.87 -21.05
C ASN A 33 7.19 -1.36 -20.74
N LYS A 34 7.13 -0.99 -19.45
CA LYS A 34 7.05 0.39 -18.94
C LYS A 34 5.80 1.16 -19.34
N LYS A 35 4.76 0.48 -19.84
CA LYS A 35 3.46 1.07 -20.17
C LYS A 35 2.35 0.42 -19.35
N PRO A 36 1.38 1.20 -18.84
CA PRO A 36 0.20 0.63 -18.21
C PRO A 36 -0.65 -0.08 -19.27
N VAL A 37 -1.01 -1.33 -18.98
CA VAL A 37 -1.83 -2.17 -19.86
C VAL A 37 -3.20 -2.46 -19.27
N MET A 38 -3.34 -2.35 -17.95
CA MET A 38 -4.60 -2.59 -17.25
C MET A 38 -4.62 -1.80 -15.94
N ALA A 39 -5.80 -1.29 -15.57
CA ALA A 39 -6.04 -0.66 -14.28
C ALA A 39 -7.32 -1.23 -13.67
N ILE A 40 -7.26 -1.60 -12.40
CA ILE A 40 -8.36 -2.23 -11.66
C ILE A 40 -8.60 -1.41 -10.41
N ASN A 41 -9.85 -0.99 -10.22
CA ASN A 41 -10.26 -0.35 -8.97
C ASN A 41 -10.37 -1.40 -7.87
N VAL A 42 -9.80 -1.08 -6.72
CA VAL A 42 -9.87 -1.93 -5.54
C VAL A 42 -11.21 -1.63 -4.84
N PRO A 43 -12.12 -2.60 -4.72
CA PRO A 43 -13.36 -2.37 -4.01
C PRO A 43 -13.11 -2.24 -2.51
N ALA A 44 -13.96 -1.46 -1.84
CA ALA A 44 -13.85 -1.23 -0.40
C ALA A 44 -13.90 -2.56 0.37
N GLY A 45 -12.96 -2.74 1.30
CA GLY A 45 -12.85 -3.95 2.11
C GLY A 45 -12.18 -5.14 1.41
N ALA A 46 -11.71 -4.99 0.17
CA ALA A 46 -10.85 -6.00 -0.44
C ALA A 46 -9.49 -6.07 0.24
N LYS A 47 -8.96 -7.28 0.36
CA LYS A 47 -7.58 -7.53 0.80
C LYS A 47 -6.69 -7.69 -0.42
N ILE A 48 -5.48 -7.13 -0.35
CA ILE A 48 -4.50 -7.22 -1.43
C ILE A 48 -3.21 -7.80 -0.86
N ASP A 49 -2.78 -8.90 -1.47
CA ASP A 49 -1.49 -9.53 -1.22
C ASP A 49 -0.62 -9.37 -2.46
N VAL A 50 0.64 -8.98 -2.28
CA VAL A 50 1.59 -8.75 -3.38
C VAL A 50 2.87 -9.52 -3.13
N GLU A 51 3.29 -10.28 -4.13
CA GLU A 51 4.57 -10.99 -4.17
C GLU A 51 5.36 -10.44 -5.36
N ALA A 52 6.59 -9.98 -5.13
CA ALA A 52 7.48 -9.53 -6.22
C ALA A 52 8.95 -9.67 -5.80
N ASP A 53 9.84 -9.72 -6.78
CA ASP A 53 11.29 -9.78 -6.53
C ASP A 53 11.78 -8.49 -5.85
N ARG A 54 11.19 -7.34 -6.20
CA ARG A 54 11.58 -6.02 -5.70
C ARG A 54 10.37 -5.14 -5.44
N GLN A 55 10.42 -4.39 -4.34
CA GLN A 55 9.52 -3.27 -4.06
C GLN A 55 10.32 -1.97 -4.08
N LYS A 56 9.90 -1.01 -4.91
CA LYS A 56 10.44 0.35 -4.91
C LYS A 56 9.49 1.27 -4.15
N ASN A 57 9.81 1.53 -2.89
CA ASN A 57 9.20 2.63 -2.13
C ASN A 57 9.84 3.95 -2.58
N ASN A 58 9.44 4.49 -3.74
CA ASN A 58 10.00 5.78 -4.14
C ASN A 58 9.14 6.65 -5.07
N MET A 59 7.82 6.59 -4.95
CA MET A 59 6.92 7.45 -5.74
C MET A 59 5.80 8.03 -4.87
N SER A 60 6.15 8.81 -3.82
CA SER A 60 5.21 9.36 -2.82
C SER A 60 4.51 8.29 -1.97
N ASP A 61 3.96 8.69 -0.82
CA ASP A 61 3.22 7.81 0.10
C ASP A 61 1.96 7.19 -0.54
N THR A 62 1.64 7.58 -1.78
CA THR A 62 0.44 7.17 -2.52
C THR A 62 0.71 6.18 -3.65
N VAL A 63 1.97 5.85 -3.96
CA VAL A 63 2.31 4.87 -5.02
C VAL A 63 3.37 3.88 -4.55
N MET A 64 3.01 2.59 -4.58
CA MET A 64 3.92 1.48 -4.35
C MET A 64 4.19 0.76 -5.67
N ASN A 65 5.46 0.62 -6.06
CA ASN A 65 5.87 -0.07 -7.28
C ASN A 65 6.51 -1.43 -6.93
N PHE A 66 6.07 -2.48 -7.62
CA PHE A 66 6.54 -3.85 -7.48
C PHE A 66 7.07 -4.36 -8.83
N GLU A 67 8.33 -4.81 -8.87
CA GLU A 67 9.01 -5.26 -10.09
C GLU A 67 9.55 -6.68 -9.94
N GLY A 68 9.57 -7.41 -11.06
CA GLY A 68 10.13 -8.76 -11.14
C GLY A 68 9.13 -9.81 -10.69
N LYS A 69 8.47 -10.45 -11.68
CA LYS A 69 7.45 -11.49 -11.49
C LYS A 69 6.37 -11.12 -10.46
N ALA A 70 5.97 -9.84 -10.46
CA ALA A 70 4.96 -9.32 -9.56
C ALA A 70 3.63 -10.09 -9.71
N LYS A 71 3.15 -10.67 -8.62
CA LYS A 71 1.86 -11.33 -8.51
C LYS A 71 1.03 -10.58 -7.48
N VAL A 72 -0.14 -10.14 -7.90
CA VAL A 72 -1.12 -9.49 -7.04
C VAL A 72 -2.29 -10.44 -6.86
N THR A 73 -2.68 -10.68 -5.63
CA THR A 73 -3.92 -11.40 -5.31
C THR A 73 -4.84 -10.45 -4.56
N MET A 74 -6.00 -10.17 -5.16
CA MET A 74 -7.05 -9.37 -4.56
C MET A 74 -8.17 -10.28 -4.11
N THR A 75 -8.47 -10.30 -2.82
CA THR A 75 -9.59 -11.06 -2.25
C THR A 75 -10.72 -10.10 -1.90
N LEU A 76 -11.86 -10.27 -2.55
CA LEU A 76 -13.08 -9.49 -2.35
C LEU A 76 -13.72 -9.83 -1.00
N SER A 77 -14.57 -8.93 -0.50
CA SER A 77 -15.35 -9.16 0.73
C SER A 77 -16.33 -10.33 0.61
N THR A 78 -16.70 -10.72 -0.62
CA THR A 78 -17.48 -11.93 -0.92
C THR A 78 -16.70 -13.22 -0.72
N GLY A 79 -15.37 -13.14 -0.53
CA GLY A 79 -14.46 -14.27 -0.43
C GLY A 79 -13.88 -14.73 -1.77
N GLU A 80 -14.31 -14.14 -2.88
CA GLU A 80 -13.75 -14.42 -4.21
C GLU A 80 -12.37 -13.79 -4.35
N SER A 81 -11.44 -14.50 -4.98
CA SER A 81 -10.07 -14.01 -5.19
C SER A 81 -9.73 -13.89 -6.67
N ILE A 82 -9.10 -12.78 -7.04
CA ILE A 82 -8.59 -12.48 -8.37
C ILE A 82 -7.07 -12.40 -8.26
N SER A 83 -6.35 -13.24 -8.99
CA SER A 83 -4.89 -13.21 -9.05
C SER A 83 -4.41 -12.76 -10.42
N ILE A 84 -3.45 -11.83 -10.44
CA ILE A 84 -2.87 -11.26 -11.66
C ILE A 84 -1.36 -11.34 -11.54
N GLN A 85 -0.70 -11.82 -12.60
CA GLN A 85 0.75 -11.87 -12.68
C GLN A 85 1.25 -10.97 -13.80
N ALA A 86 2.28 -10.19 -13.52
CA ALA A 86 2.90 -9.27 -14.46
C ALA A 86 4.39 -9.07 -14.14
N ASN A 87 5.10 -8.40 -15.04
CA ASN A 87 6.50 -8.04 -14.81
C ASN A 87 6.62 -6.88 -13.81
N GLU A 88 5.65 -5.96 -13.81
CA GLU A 88 5.61 -4.80 -12.94
C GLU A 88 4.15 -4.45 -12.58
N VAL A 89 3.95 -4.01 -11.34
CA VAL A 89 2.65 -3.59 -10.80
C VAL A 89 2.83 -2.32 -9.98
N ASN A 90 1.95 -1.35 -10.18
CA ASN A 90 1.81 -0.20 -9.30
C ASN A 90 0.51 -0.31 -8.49
N ILE A 91 0.62 -0.17 -7.17
CA ILE A 91 -0.52 0.00 -6.28
C ILE A 91 -0.61 1.47 -5.90
N LEU A 92 -1.77 2.05 -6.12
CA LEU A 92 -2.06 3.46 -5.91
C LEU A 92 -3.07 3.59 -4.77
N SER A 93 -2.82 4.55 -3.88
CA SER A 93 -3.71 4.91 -2.78
C SER A 93 -4.07 6.39 -2.83
N GLY A 94 -5.26 6.78 -2.36
CA GLY A 94 -5.67 8.17 -2.26
C GLY A 94 -5.71 8.93 -3.60
N ASP A 95 -5.23 10.18 -3.60
CA ASP A 95 -5.35 11.08 -4.76
C ASP A 95 -4.58 10.62 -6.01
N ALA A 96 -3.55 9.78 -5.86
CA ALA A 96 -2.86 9.19 -7.02
C ALA A 96 -3.76 8.19 -7.78
N GLY A 97 -4.62 7.46 -7.07
CA GLY A 97 -5.62 6.58 -7.66
C GLY A 97 -6.65 7.35 -8.50
N LYS A 98 -7.06 8.55 -8.02
CA LYS A 98 -8.02 9.43 -8.69
C LYS A 98 -7.46 10.08 -9.97
N LYS A 99 -6.23 10.63 -9.93
CA LYS A 99 -5.64 11.32 -11.09
C LYS A 99 -5.37 10.42 -12.31
N LEU A 100 -5.12 9.13 -12.09
CA LEU A 100 -4.87 8.19 -13.18
C LEU A 100 -6.17 7.70 -13.85
N SER A 101 -7.34 7.74 -13.20
CA SER A 101 -8.62 7.50 -13.91
C SER A 101 -8.87 8.54 -15.00
N ASP A 102 -8.57 9.80 -14.73
CA ASP A 102 -8.82 10.91 -15.68
C ASP A 102 -7.87 10.88 -16.89
N THR A 103 -6.73 10.19 -16.76
CA THR A 103 -5.69 10.13 -17.81
C THR A 103 -5.85 8.91 -18.73
N TYR A 104 -6.45 7.82 -18.26
CA TYR A 104 -6.54 6.54 -19.00
C TYR A 104 -7.97 6.12 -19.37
N MET A 105 -9.01 6.88 -18.99
CA MET A 105 -10.42 6.64 -19.37
C MET A 105 -10.98 7.69 -20.34
N LYS A 106 -10.11 8.42 -21.06
CA LYS A 106 -10.52 9.23 -22.22
C LYS A 106 -10.42 8.44 -23.51
#